data_AF-A0A4Z2EGY7-F1
#
_entry.id   AF-A0A4Z2EGY7-F1
#
_cell.length_a   1.000
_cell.length_b   1.000
_cell.length_c   1.000
_cell.angle_alpha   90.00
_cell.angle_beta   90.00
_cell.angle_gamma   90.00
#
_symmetry.space_group_name_H-M   'P 1'
#
loop_
_entity.id
_entity.type
_entity.pdbx_description
1 polymer ?
#
loop_
_entity_poly.entity_id
_entity_poly.type
_entity_poly.pdbx_seq_one_letter_code
_entity_poly.pdbx_strand_id
1 'polypeptide(L)'
;MAEDCTVPESPKLGEMAEEDLWELINDNRHRISLGVRPGVLIPYLRQARVLTEMDEDEILSCHNLTNRSMRTSYMLDLLRTQARNGAVALLEGLMIHYPALYTQVTGRPPSTEPSRFSGLIKYTELTEYLVRAVTGMQAELQEARCEAGRKSARCASLEREVRDAAALADEADRLRADNQRLRRHGGSLQRLVAELKDEKCELYVRYTAAIEEKAAASARLHDLNLQVGGTRRTTTRTTTRTTTTTRTTKDLLRT
;
A
#
# COMPACT_ATOMS: atom_id res chain seq x y z
N MET A 1 -18.43 -85.45 9.13
CA MET A 1 -18.87 -85.16 7.75
C MET A 1 -19.49 -83.78 7.77
N ALA A 2 -18.67 -82.74 7.68
CA ALA A 2 -19.14 -81.38 7.43
C ALA A 2 -18.69 -81.08 6.00
N GLU A 3 -19.67 -80.99 5.11
CA GLU A 3 -19.50 -80.65 3.71
C GLU A 3 -18.73 -79.35 3.60
N ASP A 4 -17.56 -79.45 2.97
CA ASP A 4 -16.75 -78.31 2.57
C ASP A 4 -17.50 -77.66 1.41
N CYS A 5 -18.35 -76.69 1.74
CA CYS A 5 -19.06 -75.86 0.77
C CYS A 5 -18.01 -75.00 0.06
N THR A 6 -17.39 -75.58 -0.96
CA THR A 6 -16.54 -74.89 -1.93
C THR A 6 -17.42 -73.87 -2.64
N VAL A 7 -17.35 -72.62 -2.16
CA VAL A 7 -17.91 -71.47 -2.85
C VAL A 7 -17.25 -71.45 -4.23
N PRO A 8 -18.00 -71.53 -5.34
CA PRO A 8 -17.38 -71.55 -6.66
C PRO A 8 -16.62 -70.24 -6.85
N GLU A 9 -15.29 -70.33 -6.96
CA GLU A 9 -14.44 -69.20 -7.35
C GLU A 9 -14.98 -68.64 -8.65
N SER A 10 -15.59 -67.46 -8.55
CA SER A 10 -16.13 -66.77 -9.71
C SER A 10 -14.95 -66.28 -10.56
N PRO A 11 -14.88 -66.62 -11.86
CA PRO A 11 -13.72 -66.33 -12.71
C PRO A 11 -13.36 -64.85 -12.65
N LYS A 12 -12.07 -64.52 -12.59
CA LYS A 12 -11.60 -63.12 -12.47
C LYS A 12 -12.17 -62.29 -13.63
N LEU A 13 -12.37 -60.97 -13.46
CA LEU A 13 -12.87 -60.11 -14.55
C LEU A 13 -12.06 -60.24 -15.84
N GLY A 14 -10.77 -60.56 -15.72
CA GLY A 14 -9.87 -60.84 -16.85
C GLY A 14 -10.07 -62.19 -17.54
N GLU A 15 -10.93 -63.07 -17.04
CA GLU A 15 -11.19 -64.44 -17.56
C GLU A 15 -12.58 -64.57 -18.20
N MET A 16 -13.49 -63.63 -17.96
CA MET A 16 -14.82 -63.61 -18.56
C MET A 16 -14.74 -63.37 -20.09
N ALA A 17 -15.70 -63.91 -20.84
CA ALA A 17 -15.83 -63.61 -22.26
C ALA A 17 -16.29 -62.15 -22.47
N GLU A 18 -16.09 -61.60 -23.66
CA GLU A 18 -16.54 -60.24 -23.97
C GLU A 18 -18.05 -60.12 -23.82
N GLU A 19 -18.78 -61.13 -24.29
CA GLU A 19 -20.23 -61.22 -24.27
C GLU A 19 -20.74 -61.16 -22.83
N ASP A 20 -20.17 -61.97 -21.92
CA ASP A 20 -20.55 -62.01 -20.51
C ASP A 20 -20.31 -60.65 -19.81
N LEU A 21 -19.20 -59.98 -20.15
CA LEU A 21 -18.87 -58.67 -19.58
C LEU A 21 -19.87 -57.60 -20.02
N TRP A 22 -20.24 -57.59 -21.31
CA TRP A 22 -21.19 -56.63 -21.83
C TRP A 22 -22.63 -56.95 -21.44
N GLU A 23 -23.02 -58.21 -21.30
CA GLU A 23 -24.30 -58.61 -20.72
C GLU A 23 -24.44 -58.08 -19.29
N LEU A 24 -23.43 -58.29 -18.44
CA LEU A 24 -23.40 -57.76 -17.07
C LEU A 24 -23.54 -56.23 -17.02
N ILE A 25 -22.84 -55.51 -17.90
CA ILE A 25 -22.92 -54.05 -18.03
C ILE A 25 -24.31 -53.63 -18.51
N ASN A 26 -24.87 -54.33 -19.48
CA ASN A 26 -26.17 -54.02 -20.08
C ASN A 26 -27.33 -54.26 -19.11
N ASP A 27 -27.30 -55.35 -18.35
CA ASP A 27 -28.27 -55.66 -17.29
C ASP A 27 -28.30 -54.56 -16.22
N ASN A 28 -27.16 -53.90 -15.99
CA ASN A 28 -27.05 -52.79 -15.05
C ASN A 28 -26.98 -51.41 -15.72
N ARG A 29 -27.24 -51.30 -17.04
CA ARG A 29 -27.00 -50.08 -17.82
C ARG A 29 -27.72 -48.87 -17.26
N HIS A 30 -28.96 -49.04 -16.81
CA HIS A 30 -29.75 -47.99 -16.18
C HIS A 30 -29.08 -47.45 -14.91
N ARG A 31 -28.61 -48.35 -14.04
CA ARG A 31 -27.94 -47.99 -12.78
C ARG A 31 -26.61 -47.30 -13.03
N ILE A 32 -25.85 -47.78 -14.01
CA ILE A 32 -24.58 -47.17 -14.43
C ILE A 32 -24.83 -45.78 -15.01
N SER A 33 -25.80 -45.64 -15.92
CA SER A 33 -26.12 -44.36 -16.56
C SER A 33 -26.55 -43.29 -15.56
N LEU A 34 -27.32 -43.68 -14.53
CA LEU A 34 -27.71 -42.78 -13.45
C LEU A 34 -26.58 -42.52 -12.44
N GLY A 35 -25.81 -43.54 -12.07
CA GLY A 35 -24.82 -43.46 -10.99
C GLY A 35 -23.50 -42.80 -11.39
N VAL A 36 -23.09 -42.93 -12.65
CA VAL A 36 -21.77 -42.49 -13.11
C VAL A 36 -21.80 -41.06 -13.62
N ARG A 37 -20.76 -40.30 -13.28
CA ARG A 37 -20.42 -39.02 -13.91
C ARG A 37 -19.29 -39.24 -14.92
N PRO A 38 -19.52 -38.96 -16.22
CA PRO A 38 -18.50 -39.15 -17.26
C PRO A 38 -17.20 -38.41 -16.97
N GLY A 39 -17.26 -37.14 -16.54
CA GLY A 39 -16.06 -36.35 -16.25
C GLY A 39 -15.15 -36.88 -15.13
N VAL A 40 -15.64 -37.81 -14.30
CA VAL A 40 -14.80 -38.51 -13.30
C VAL A 40 -14.11 -39.73 -13.91
N LEU A 41 -14.77 -40.39 -14.86
CA LEU A 41 -14.32 -41.66 -15.43
C LEU A 41 -13.46 -41.47 -16.69
N ILE A 42 -13.78 -40.46 -17.51
CA ILE A 42 -13.10 -40.13 -18.76
C ILE A 42 -11.58 -40.01 -18.60
N PRO A 43 -11.02 -39.34 -17.57
CA PRO A 43 -9.57 -39.25 -17.43
C PRO A 43 -8.89 -40.62 -17.32
N TYR A 44 -9.51 -41.55 -16.57
CA TYR A 44 -9.02 -42.92 -16.45
C TYR A 44 -9.20 -43.70 -17.77
N LEU A 45 -10.35 -43.57 -18.44
CA LEU A 45 -10.61 -44.25 -19.71
C LEU A 45 -9.67 -43.78 -20.85
N ARG A 46 -9.26 -42.51 -20.84
CA ARG A 46 -8.21 -41.97 -21.73
C ARG A 46 -6.84 -42.55 -21.38
N GLN A 47 -6.51 -42.63 -20.09
CA GLN A 47 -5.28 -43.29 -19.64
C GLN A 47 -5.25 -44.77 -20.04
N ALA A 48 -6.41 -45.44 -20.01
CA ALA A 48 -6.59 -46.81 -20.45
C ALA A 48 -6.61 -46.97 -22.00
N ARG A 49 -6.49 -45.88 -22.77
CA ARG A 49 -6.50 -45.86 -24.23
C ARG A 49 -7.76 -46.49 -24.86
N VAL A 50 -8.88 -46.47 -24.13
CA VAL A 50 -10.20 -46.90 -24.66
C VAL A 50 -11.04 -45.71 -25.12
N LEU A 51 -10.69 -44.49 -24.71
CA LEU A 51 -11.26 -43.25 -25.24
C LEU A 51 -10.17 -42.33 -25.75
N THR A 52 -10.47 -41.61 -26.82
CA THR A 52 -9.63 -40.56 -27.40
C THR A 52 -10.00 -39.18 -26.85
N GLU A 53 -9.20 -38.17 -27.21
CA GLU A 53 -9.50 -36.76 -26.91
C GLU A 53 -10.79 -36.29 -27.58
N MET A 54 -11.03 -36.76 -28.81
CA MET A 54 -12.24 -36.43 -29.57
C MET A 54 -13.49 -37.02 -28.90
N ASP A 55 -13.40 -38.26 -28.39
CA ASP A 55 -14.51 -38.91 -27.69
C ASP A 55 -14.86 -38.15 -26.39
N GLU A 56 -13.86 -37.64 -25.66
CA GLU A 56 -14.07 -36.81 -24.46
C GLU A 56 -14.84 -35.53 -24.80
N ASP A 57 -14.41 -34.80 -25.83
CA ASP A 57 -15.06 -33.56 -26.25
C ASP A 57 -16.50 -33.82 -26.68
N GLU A 58 -16.75 -34.92 -27.39
CA GLU A 58 -18.09 -35.32 -27.81
C GLU A 58 -18.99 -35.63 -26.59
N ILE A 59 -18.50 -36.44 -25.64
CA ILE A 59 -19.29 -36.81 -24.45
C ILE A 59 -19.61 -35.58 -23.58
N LEU A 60 -18.65 -34.66 -23.39
CA LEU A 60 -18.78 -33.54 -22.47
C LEU A 60 -19.50 -32.33 -23.10
N SER A 61 -19.22 -32.03 -24.36
CA SER A 61 -19.59 -30.76 -24.99
C SER A 61 -20.76 -30.87 -25.97
N CYS A 62 -21.22 -32.07 -26.33
CA CYS A 62 -22.37 -32.21 -27.23
C CYS A 62 -23.67 -31.66 -26.62
N HIS A 63 -24.28 -30.69 -27.33
CA HIS A 63 -25.57 -30.10 -26.96
C HIS A 63 -26.75 -31.08 -27.07
N ASN A 64 -26.60 -32.16 -27.84
CA ASN A 64 -27.62 -33.21 -27.99
C ASN A 64 -27.74 -34.09 -26.73
N LEU A 65 -26.73 -34.10 -25.88
CA LEU A 65 -26.71 -34.88 -24.63
C LEU A 65 -27.13 -33.96 -23.46
N THR A 66 -28.43 -33.78 -23.32
CA THR A 66 -29.03 -32.77 -22.42
C THR A 66 -28.84 -33.06 -20.94
N ASN A 67 -28.77 -34.35 -20.56
CA ASN A 67 -28.65 -34.78 -19.18
C ASN A 67 -27.44 -35.72 -18.98
N ARG A 68 -27.00 -35.85 -17.72
CA ARG A 68 -25.86 -36.72 -17.35
C ARG A 68 -26.07 -38.17 -17.81
N SER A 69 -27.28 -38.70 -17.62
CA SER A 69 -27.58 -40.08 -17.97
C SER A 69 -27.36 -40.35 -19.46
N MET A 70 -27.75 -39.41 -20.32
CA MET A 70 -27.51 -39.48 -21.77
C MET A 70 -26.03 -39.42 -22.09
N ARG A 71 -25.26 -38.55 -21.45
CA ARG A 71 -23.79 -38.50 -21.61
C ARG A 71 -23.13 -39.81 -21.21
N THR A 72 -23.53 -40.37 -20.06
CA THR A 72 -23.02 -41.66 -19.60
C THR A 72 -23.45 -42.80 -20.51
N SER A 73 -24.70 -42.84 -20.96
CA SER A 73 -25.18 -43.83 -21.93
C SER A 73 -24.41 -43.75 -23.25
N TYR A 74 -24.17 -42.54 -23.77
CA TYR A 74 -23.37 -42.33 -24.96
C TYR A 74 -21.92 -42.80 -24.79
N MET A 75 -21.30 -42.49 -23.65
CA MET A 75 -19.97 -43.00 -23.28
C MET A 75 -19.95 -44.54 -23.23
N LEU A 76 -20.99 -45.21 -22.73
CA LEU A 76 -21.08 -46.67 -22.73
C LEU A 76 -21.16 -47.23 -24.16
N ASP A 77 -21.86 -46.55 -25.06
CA ASP A 77 -21.99 -46.95 -26.45
C ASP A 77 -20.65 -46.81 -27.20
N LEU A 78 -19.87 -45.76 -26.91
CA LEU A 78 -18.49 -45.61 -27.40
C LEU A 78 -17.56 -46.68 -26.83
N LEU A 79 -17.68 -47.00 -25.53
CA LEU A 79 -16.88 -48.08 -24.94
C LEU A 79 -17.25 -49.44 -25.55
N ARG A 80 -18.49 -49.65 -26.00
CA ARG A 80 -18.91 -50.88 -26.69
C ARG A 80 -18.13 -51.11 -27.98
N THR A 81 -17.73 -50.05 -28.70
CA THR A 81 -16.91 -50.17 -29.91
C THR A 81 -15.48 -50.62 -29.61
N GLN A 82 -15.03 -50.50 -28.36
CA GLN A 82 -13.72 -50.99 -27.89
C GLN A 82 -13.78 -52.44 -27.39
N ALA A 83 -14.89 -53.14 -27.65
CA ALA A 83 -15.04 -54.58 -27.41
C ALA A 83 -14.71 -54.95 -25.94
N ARG A 84 -13.97 -56.03 -25.72
CA ARG A 84 -13.51 -56.46 -24.39
C ARG A 84 -12.77 -55.37 -23.61
N ASN A 85 -11.91 -54.58 -24.26
CA ASN A 85 -11.08 -53.59 -23.57
C ASN A 85 -11.94 -52.46 -22.98
N GLY A 86 -12.97 -52.03 -23.70
CA GLY A 86 -13.94 -51.05 -23.21
C GLY A 86 -14.71 -51.53 -21.99
N ALA A 87 -15.15 -52.79 -21.98
CA ALA A 87 -15.84 -53.38 -20.83
C ALA A 87 -14.93 -53.51 -19.61
N VAL A 88 -13.71 -54.01 -19.78
CA VAL A 88 -12.74 -54.15 -18.69
C VAL A 88 -12.38 -52.78 -18.11
N ALA A 89 -12.04 -51.80 -18.96
CA ALA A 89 -11.72 -50.45 -18.51
C ALA A 89 -12.90 -49.76 -17.81
N LEU A 90 -14.14 -50.01 -18.25
CA LEU A 90 -15.34 -49.52 -17.56
C LEU A 90 -15.44 -50.11 -16.15
N LEU A 91 -15.34 -51.43 -16.03
CA LEU A 91 -15.48 -52.10 -14.74
C LEU A 91 -14.33 -51.77 -13.79
N GLU A 92 -13.09 -51.65 -14.28
CA GLU A 92 -11.95 -51.18 -13.50
C GLU A 92 -12.12 -49.71 -13.07
N GLY A 93 -12.59 -48.84 -13.97
CA GLY A 93 -12.88 -47.45 -13.64
C GLY A 93 -14.01 -47.31 -12.61
N LEU A 94 -15.05 -48.16 -12.69
CA LEU A 94 -16.10 -48.27 -11.67
C LEU A 94 -15.53 -48.75 -10.34
N MET A 95 -14.64 -49.72 -10.35
CA MET A 95 -13.98 -50.24 -9.15
C MET A 95 -13.18 -49.14 -8.43
N ILE A 96 -12.47 -48.29 -9.18
CA ILE A 96 -11.63 -47.21 -8.65
C ILE A 96 -12.47 -46.02 -8.15
N HIS A 97 -13.40 -45.53 -8.98
CA HIS A 97 -14.09 -44.25 -8.74
C HIS A 97 -15.48 -44.41 -8.11
N TYR A 98 -16.11 -45.57 -8.24
CA TYR A 98 -17.47 -45.85 -7.80
C TYR A 98 -17.59 -47.22 -7.12
N PRO A 99 -16.84 -47.50 -6.05
CA PRO A 99 -16.73 -48.85 -5.46
C PRO A 99 -18.08 -49.45 -5.06
N ALA A 100 -19.01 -48.63 -4.53
CA ALA A 100 -20.35 -49.08 -4.19
C ALA A 100 -21.18 -49.47 -5.42
N LEU A 101 -21.02 -48.76 -6.55
CA LEU A 101 -21.70 -49.07 -7.81
C LEU A 101 -21.08 -50.31 -8.46
N TYR A 102 -19.75 -50.44 -8.40
CA TYR A 102 -19.05 -51.64 -8.86
C TYR A 102 -19.56 -52.90 -8.17
N THR A 103 -19.66 -52.92 -6.84
CA THR A 103 -20.20 -54.07 -6.09
C THR A 103 -21.65 -54.34 -6.43
N GLN A 104 -22.42 -53.28 -6.66
CA GLN A 104 -23.81 -53.38 -7.08
C GLN A 104 -24.02 -53.97 -8.47
N VAL A 105 -23.09 -53.73 -9.40
CA VAL A 105 -23.13 -54.21 -10.79
C VAL A 105 -22.57 -55.63 -10.88
N THR A 106 -21.44 -55.88 -10.24
CA THR A 106 -20.67 -57.14 -10.40
C THR A 106 -20.96 -58.17 -9.31
N GLY A 107 -21.59 -57.77 -8.20
CA GLY A 107 -21.75 -58.60 -7.00
C GLY A 107 -20.44 -58.83 -6.22
N ARG A 108 -19.33 -58.19 -6.62
CA ARG A 108 -17.99 -58.46 -6.09
C ARG A 108 -17.46 -57.29 -5.27
N PRO A 109 -16.63 -57.52 -4.23
CA PRO A 109 -15.94 -56.44 -3.56
C PRO A 109 -14.95 -55.77 -4.53
N PRO A 110 -14.76 -54.44 -4.44
CA PRO A 110 -13.74 -53.76 -5.23
C PRO A 110 -12.38 -54.33 -4.86
N SER A 111 -11.61 -54.75 -5.85
CA SER A 111 -10.25 -55.24 -5.61
C SER A 111 -9.34 -54.08 -5.25
N THR A 112 -8.57 -54.25 -4.17
CA THR A 112 -7.47 -53.35 -3.81
C THR A 112 -6.19 -53.68 -4.57
N GLU A 113 -6.16 -54.79 -5.31
CA GLU A 113 -5.02 -55.14 -6.16
C GLU A 113 -4.99 -54.22 -7.39
N PRO A 114 -3.87 -53.53 -7.65
CA PRO A 114 -3.78 -52.58 -8.75
C PRO A 114 -3.97 -53.30 -10.09
N SER A 115 -4.81 -52.73 -10.94
CA SER A 115 -4.99 -53.21 -12.31
C SER A 115 -3.65 -53.30 -13.03
N ARG A 116 -3.37 -54.48 -13.61
CA ARG A 116 -2.18 -54.76 -14.42
C ARG A 116 -2.18 -53.94 -15.72
N PHE A 117 -3.26 -53.24 -16.04
CA PHE A 117 -3.46 -52.55 -17.31
C PHE A 117 -2.48 -51.41 -17.56
N SER A 118 -2.03 -50.67 -16.51
CA SER A 118 -1.26 -49.46 -16.80
C SER A 118 0.16 -49.73 -17.28
N GLY A 119 0.85 -50.80 -16.87
CA GLY A 119 2.17 -51.24 -17.39
C GLY A 119 3.31 -50.21 -17.46
N LEU A 120 3.06 -48.95 -17.08
CA LEU A 120 3.84 -47.78 -17.47
C LEU A 120 4.86 -47.40 -16.38
N ILE A 121 4.55 -47.65 -15.11
CA ILE A 121 5.44 -47.37 -13.98
C ILE A 121 5.22 -48.42 -12.88
N LYS A 122 6.30 -48.94 -12.29
CA LYS A 122 6.21 -49.82 -11.11
C LYS A 122 5.82 -49.00 -9.88
N TYR A 123 5.01 -49.57 -8.99
CA TYR A 123 4.53 -48.87 -7.79
C TYR A 123 5.64 -48.24 -6.94
N THR A 124 6.79 -48.92 -6.83
CA THR A 124 7.96 -48.42 -6.09
C THR A 124 8.53 -47.14 -6.71
N GLU A 125 8.59 -47.08 -8.04
CA GLU A 125 9.08 -45.92 -8.79
C GLU A 125 8.08 -44.75 -8.71
N LEU A 126 6.78 -45.04 -8.77
CA LEU A 126 5.74 -44.02 -8.60
C LEU A 126 5.78 -43.40 -7.20
N THR A 127 5.90 -44.25 -6.17
CA THR A 127 5.93 -43.80 -4.77
C THR A 127 7.17 -42.94 -4.52
N GLU A 128 8.35 -43.37 -4.98
CA GLU A 128 9.59 -42.59 -4.85
C GLU A 128 9.48 -41.24 -5.56
N TYR A 129 8.93 -41.22 -6.78
CA TYR A 129 8.73 -39.98 -7.54
C TYR A 129 7.82 -39.00 -6.79
N LEU A 130 6.68 -39.47 -6.27
CA LEU A 130 5.74 -38.63 -5.52
C LEU A 130 6.35 -38.12 -4.22
N VAL A 131 7.04 -38.98 -3.46
CA VAL A 131 7.73 -38.55 -2.23
C VAL A 131 8.76 -37.49 -2.54
N ARG A 132 9.57 -37.65 -3.59
CA ARG A 132 10.57 -36.66 -3.99
C ARG A 132 9.94 -35.34 -4.42
N ALA A 133 8.87 -35.39 -5.22
CA ALA A 133 8.16 -34.20 -5.67
C ALA A 133 7.55 -33.42 -4.49
N VAL A 134 6.85 -34.12 -3.59
CA VAL A 134 6.24 -33.50 -2.40
C VAL A 134 7.31 -32.93 -1.47
N THR A 135 8.42 -33.63 -1.27
CA THR A 135 9.53 -33.13 -0.44
C THR A 135 10.18 -31.88 -1.05
N GLY A 136 10.38 -31.86 -2.38
CA GLY A 136 10.89 -30.69 -3.09
C GLY A 136 9.97 -29.47 -2.93
N MET A 137 8.66 -29.66 -3.17
CA MET A 137 7.66 -28.60 -3.00
C MET A 137 7.58 -28.10 -1.55
N GLN A 138 7.74 -28.97 -0.55
CA GLN A 138 7.80 -28.57 0.85
C GLN A 138 9.03 -27.73 1.16
N ALA A 139 10.19 -28.07 0.59
CA ALA A 139 11.42 -27.29 0.76
C ALA A 139 11.28 -25.88 0.14
N GLU A 140 10.78 -25.79 -1.09
CA GLU A 140 10.53 -24.52 -1.78
C GLU A 140 9.52 -23.65 -1.01
N LEU A 141 8.45 -24.25 -0.49
CA LEU A 141 7.45 -23.54 0.32
C LEU A 141 8.07 -22.96 1.61
N GLN A 142 8.96 -23.70 2.27
CA GLN A 142 9.64 -23.20 3.46
C GLN A 142 10.62 -22.07 3.14
N GLU A 143 11.38 -22.19 2.04
CA GLU A 143 12.25 -21.12 1.58
C GLU A 143 11.46 -19.85 1.27
N ALA A 144 10.35 -19.97 0.53
CA ALA A 144 9.46 -18.85 0.22
C ALA A 144 8.90 -18.16 1.49
N ARG A 145 8.54 -18.95 2.52
CA ARG A 145 8.10 -18.41 3.82
C ARG A 145 9.23 -17.64 4.54
N CYS A 146 10.44 -18.19 4.55
CA CYS A 146 11.61 -17.53 5.11
C CYS A 146 11.93 -16.22 4.36
N GLU A 147 11.83 -16.22 3.03
CA GLU A 147 11.99 -15.01 2.21
C GLU A 147 10.94 -13.94 2.54
N ALA A 148 9.67 -14.34 2.65
CA ALA A 148 8.58 -13.46 2.99
C ALA A 148 8.79 -12.83 4.38
N GLY A 149 9.24 -13.62 5.35
CA GLY A 149 9.61 -13.13 6.69
C GLY A 149 10.72 -12.07 6.65
N ARG A 150 11.80 -12.33 5.90
CA ARG A 150 12.90 -11.36 5.71
C ARG A 150 12.42 -10.05 5.07
N LYS A 151 11.61 -10.15 4.01
CA LYS A 151 11.05 -8.97 3.32
C LYS A 151 10.13 -8.18 4.26
N SER A 152 9.26 -8.86 5.01
CA SER A 152 8.37 -8.22 5.99
C SER A 152 9.13 -7.49 7.09
N ALA A 153 10.19 -8.10 7.64
CA ALA A 153 11.02 -7.45 8.66
C ALA A 153 11.71 -6.19 8.11
N ARG A 154 12.21 -6.26 6.87
CA ARG A 154 12.82 -5.11 6.19
C ARG A 154 11.80 -3.99 5.92
N CYS A 155 10.59 -4.32 5.46
CA CYS A 155 9.52 -3.36 5.28
C CYS A 155 9.17 -2.65 6.59
N ALA A 156 9.02 -3.40 7.69
CA ALA A 156 8.75 -2.82 9.00
C ALA A 156 9.87 -1.87 9.49
N SER A 157 11.14 -2.17 9.17
CA SER A 157 12.27 -1.26 9.45
C SER A 157 12.17 0.02 8.64
N LEU A 158 12.00 -0.10 7.33
CA LEU A 158 11.89 1.05 6.42
C LEU A 158 10.70 1.94 6.76
N GLU A 159 9.55 1.36 7.14
CA GLU A 159 8.39 2.12 7.59
C GLU A 159 8.66 2.90 8.89
N ARG A 160 9.50 2.38 9.79
CA ARG A 160 9.95 3.15 10.97
C ARG A 160 10.84 4.31 10.56
N GLU A 161 11.84 4.06 9.71
CA GLU A 161 12.74 5.11 9.21
C GLU A 161 11.98 6.22 8.48
N VAL A 162 10.97 5.88 7.67
CA VAL A 162 10.11 6.87 7.00
C VAL A 162 9.30 7.69 8.02
N ARG A 163 8.75 7.06 9.06
CA ARG A 163 8.03 7.78 10.13
C ARG A 163 8.95 8.72 10.90
N ASP A 164 10.16 8.27 11.23
CA ASP A 164 11.14 9.09 11.93
C ASP A 164 11.59 10.28 11.07
N ALA A 165 11.84 10.05 9.78
CA ALA A 165 12.17 11.10 8.83
C ALA A 165 11.03 12.12 8.67
N ALA A 166 9.77 11.67 8.63
CA ALA A 166 8.61 12.54 8.56
C ALA A 166 8.48 13.41 9.83
N ALA A 167 8.69 12.83 11.02
CA ALA A 167 8.67 13.58 12.27
C ALA A 167 9.78 14.66 12.33
N LEU A 168 10.98 14.34 11.81
CA LEU A 168 12.08 15.31 11.70
C LEU A 168 11.77 16.42 10.68
N ALA A 169 11.09 16.10 9.59
CA ALA A 169 10.67 17.09 8.60
C ALA A 169 9.64 18.07 9.17
N ASP A 170 8.64 17.56 9.89
CA ASP A 170 7.62 18.37 10.57
C ASP A 170 8.26 19.34 11.59
N GLU A 171 9.23 18.85 12.37
CA GLU A 171 9.95 19.69 13.33
C GLU A 171 10.80 20.76 12.64
N ALA A 172 11.48 20.40 11.54
CA ALA A 172 12.22 21.37 10.74
C ALA A 172 11.30 22.48 10.17
N ASP A 173 10.09 22.13 9.74
CA ASP A 173 9.11 23.10 9.23
C ASP A 173 8.57 24.03 10.33
N ARG A 174 8.33 23.50 11.54
CA ARG A 174 8.00 24.33 12.71
C ARG A 174 9.10 25.33 13.03
N LEU A 175 10.35 24.86 13.10
CA LEU A 175 11.52 25.71 13.35
C LEU A 175 11.72 26.76 12.25
N ARG A 176 11.46 26.41 10.98
CA ARG A 176 11.48 27.38 9.86
C ARG A 176 10.41 28.44 10.02
N ALA A 177 9.18 28.07 10.38
CA ALA A 177 8.08 29.01 10.58
C ALA A 177 8.39 29.99 11.72
N ASP A 178 8.92 29.50 12.83
CA ASP A 178 9.32 30.36 13.96
C ASP A 178 10.49 31.28 13.61
N ASN A 179 11.50 30.79 12.88
CA ASN A 179 12.58 31.64 12.37
C ASN A 179 12.04 32.76 11.47
N GLN A 180 11.07 32.48 10.61
CA GLN A 180 10.44 33.51 9.79
C GLN A 180 9.67 34.53 10.64
N ARG A 181 8.95 34.09 11.67
CA ARG A 181 8.26 34.99 12.61
C ARG A 181 9.25 35.92 13.33
N LEU A 182 10.35 35.36 13.86
CA LEU A 182 11.40 36.13 14.52
C LEU A 182 12.07 37.12 13.56
N ARG A 183 12.35 36.73 12.31
CA ARG A 183 12.87 37.64 11.29
C ARG A 183 11.93 38.81 11.01
N ARG A 184 10.62 38.56 10.90
CA ARG A 184 9.61 39.63 10.74
C ARG A 184 9.59 40.58 11.93
N HIS A 185 9.63 40.04 13.15
CA HIS A 185 9.72 40.85 14.37
C HIS A 185 11.01 41.69 14.40
N GLY A 186 12.16 41.09 14.08
CA GLY A 186 13.42 41.80 13.94
C GLY A 186 13.37 42.95 12.94
N GLY A 187 12.78 42.73 11.76
CA GLY A 187 12.57 43.78 10.76
C GLY A 187 11.61 44.88 11.24
N SER A 188 10.61 44.55 12.06
CA SER A 188 9.72 45.54 12.67
C SER A 188 10.46 46.41 13.69
N LEU A 189 11.26 45.80 14.57
CA LEU A 189 12.06 46.53 15.56
C LEU A 189 13.12 47.41 14.88
N GLN A 190 13.74 46.95 13.80
CA GLN A 190 14.68 47.76 13.02
C GLN A 190 14.02 49.02 12.43
N ARG A 191 12.79 48.91 11.94
CA ARG A 191 12.03 50.08 11.46
C ARG A 191 11.72 51.06 12.58
N LEU A 192 11.25 50.57 13.72
CA LEU A 192 11.00 51.42 14.91
C LEU A 192 12.27 52.14 15.38
N VAL A 193 13.41 51.45 15.36
CA VAL A 193 14.71 52.06 15.70
C VAL A 193 15.11 53.14 14.70
N ALA A 194 14.80 52.98 13.41
CA ALA A 194 15.03 54.01 12.41
C ALA A 194 14.13 55.23 12.65
N GLU A 195 12.83 55.02 12.88
CA GLU A 195 11.87 56.08 13.20
C GLU A 195 12.32 56.90 14.43
N LEU A 196 12.71 56.22 15.52
CA LEU A 196 13.21 56.87 16.73
C LEU A 196 14.53 57.65 16.49
N LYS A 197 15.38 57.18 15.58
CA LYS A 197 16.59 57.92 15.20
C LYS A 197 16.24 59.19 14.42
N ASP A 198 15.27 59.11 13.51
CA ASP A 198 14.82 60.26 12.73
C ASP A 198 14.16 61.31 13.64
N GLU A 199 13.28 60.89 14.56
CA GLU A 199 12.69 61.76 15.58
C GLU A 199 13.76 62.42 16.46
N LYS A 200 14.76 61.65 16.91
CA LYS A 200 15.88 62.19 17.68
C LYS A 200 16.61 63.27 16.87
N CYS A 201 16.93 63.02 15.60
CA CYS A 201 17.60 63.99 14.73
C CYS A 201 16.77 65.27 14.58
N GLU A 202 15.45 65.14 14.39
CA GLU A 202 14.54 66.27 14.32
C GLU A 202 14.56 67.12 15.60
N LEU A 203 14.54 66.46 16.77
CA LEU A 203 14.68 67.14 18.06
C LEU A 203 16.01 67.88 18.19
N TYR A 204 17.13 67.30 17.73
CA TYR A 204 18.42 67.98 17.72
C TYR A 204 18.42 69.24 16.84
N VAL A 205 17.79 69.19 15.67
CA VAL A 205 17.66 70.36 14.78
C VAL A 205 16.89 71.48 15.49
N ARG A 206 15.72 71.16 16.08
CA ARG A 206 14.89 72.13 16.82
C ARG A 206 15.63 72.71 18.04
N TYR A 207 16.34 71.86 18.78
CA TYR A 207 17.14 72.28 19.93
C TYR A 207 18.24 73.27 19.52
N THR A 208 18.94 72.98 18.42
CA THR A 208 20.01 73.85 17.91
C THR A 208 19.45 75.20 17.48
N ALA A 209 18.32 75.21 16.76
CA ALA A 209 17.64 76.45 16.38
C ALA A 209 17.21 77.29 17.60
N ALA A 210 16.70 76.65 18.67
CA ALA A 210 16.35 77.34 19.91
C ALA A 210 17.56 77.96 20.63
N ILE A 211 18.72 77.29 20.58
CA ILE A 211 19.99 77.85 21.10
C ILE A 211 20.39 79.09 20.30
N GLU A 212 20.35 79.01 18.98
CA GLU A 212 20.70 80.13 18.10
C GLU A 212 19.77 81.32 18.32
N GLU A 213 18.46 81.08 18.45
CA GLU A 213 17.48 82.13 18.75
C GLU A 213 17.75 82.78 20.13
N LYS A 214 18.05 81.97 21.15
CA LYS A 214 18.45 82.46 22.48
C LYS A 214 19.72 83.31 22.41
N ALA A 215 20.72 82.88 21.65
CA ALA A 215 21.97 83.62 21.47
C ALA A 215 21.72 84.96 20.76
N ALA A 216 20.90 84.96 19.70
CA ALA A 216 20.50 86.18 18.99
C ALA A 216 19.70 87.14 19.89
N ALA A 217 18.77 86.63 20.71
CA ALA A 217 18.03 87.43 21.68
C ALA A 217 18.96 88.03 22.75
N SER A 218 19.93 87.24 23.24
CA SER A 218 20.94 87.72 24.19
C SER A 218 21.82 88.82 23.60
N ALA A 219 22.22 88.71 22.32
CA ALA A 219 22.96 89.74 21.61
C ALA A 219 22.13 91.03 21.47
N ARG A 220 20.86 90.92 21.06
CA ARG A 220 19.93 92.06 21.01
C ARG A 220 19.76 92.74 22.36
N LEU A 221 19.60 91.97 23.44
CA LEU A 221 19.52 92.51 24.81
C LEU A 221 20.80 93.23 25.22
N HIS A 222 21.97 92.70 24.83
CA HIS A 222 23.25 93.35 25.09
C HIS A 222 23.36 94.69 24.36
N ASP A 223 23.02 94.74 23.07
CA ASP A 223 23.00 95.98 22.27
C ASP A 223 22.04 97.02 22.86
N LEU A 224 20.83 96.60 23.25
CA LEU A 224 19.85 97.48 23.88
C LEU A 224 20.39 98.06 25.20
N ASN A 225 21.04 97.24 26.02
CA ASN A 225 21.68 97.68 27.26
C ASN A 225 22.81 98.69 27.01
N LEU A 226 23.60 98.49 25.94
CA LEU A 226 24.62 99.47 25.53
C LEU A 226 23.98 100.81 25.12
N GLN A 227 22.88 100.79 24.36
CA GLN A 227 22.14 101.99 23.98
C GLN A 227 21.53 102.71 25.19
N VAL A 228 20.91 101.99 26.12
CA VAL A 228 20.37 102.55 27.37
C VAL A 228 21.49 103.13 28.24
N GLY A 229 22.62 102.44 28.34
CA GLY A 229 23.81 102.95 29.03
C GLY A 229 24.34 104.25 28.39
N GLY A 230 24.40 104.29 27.05
CA GLY A 230 24.81 105.47 26.29
C GLY A 230 23.87 106.66 26.49
N THR A 231 22.56 106.46 26.36
CA THR A 231 21.54 107.50 26.59
C THR A 231 21.52 107.99 28.04
N ARG A 232 21.76 107.11 29.02
CA ARG A 232 21.93 107.50 30.42
C ARG A 232 23.17 108.38 30.64
N ARG A 233 24.27 108.14 29.91
CA ARG A 233 25.48 108.98 29.96
C ARG A 233 25.28 110.32 29.24
N THR A 234 24.52 110.37 28.16
CA THR A 234 24.22 111.63 27.47
C THR A 234 23.24 112.48 28.27
N THR A 235 22.19 111.88 28.86
CA THR A 235 21.27 112.59 29.76
C THR A 235 21.97 113.15 30.99
N THR A 236 22.88 112.41 31.64
CA THR A 236 23.71 112.93 32.74
C THR A 236 24.68 114.03 32.29
N ARG A 237 25.23 113.94 31.08
CA ARG A 237 26.02 115.03 30.48
C ARG A 237 25.19 116.27 30.17
N THR A 238 23.93 116.13 29.74
CA THR A 238 23.05 117.27 29.49
C THR A 238 22.51 117.89 30.77
N THR A 239 22.27 117.11 31.85
CA THR A 239 21.95 117.66 33.18
C THR A 239 23.15 118.34 33.83
N THR A 240 24.37 117.82 33.65
CA THR A 240 25.59 118.52 34.11
C THR A 240 25.89 119.78 33.29
N ARG A 241 25.67 119.78 31.96
CA ARG A 241 25.76 121.00 31.13
C ARG A 241 24.69 122.04 31.48
N THR A 242 23.44 121.66 31.67
CA THR A 242 22.37 122.61 32.07
C THR A 242 22.61 123.16 33.47
N THR A 243 23.11 122.38 34.42
CA THR A 243 23.49 122.89 35.76
C THR A 243 24.70 123.83 35.70
N THR A 244 25.68 123.59 34.82
CA THR A 244 26.77 124.56 34.59
C THR A 244 26.25 125.82 33.90
N THR A 245 25.39 125.73 32.88
CA THR A 245 24.80 126.92 32.24
C THR A 245 23.92 127.73 33.20
N THR A 246 23.13 127.10 34.07
CA THR A 246 22.38 127.81 35.13
C THR A 246 23.28 128.47 36.18
N ARG A 247 24.49 127.94 36.37
CA ARG A 247 25.50 128.51 37.28
C ARG A 247 26.21 129.68 36.61
N THR A 248 26.57 129.60 35.33
CA THR A 248 27.13 130.72 34.55
C THR A 248 26.12 131.86 34.35
N THR A 249 24.82 131.57 34.16
CA THR A 249 23.79 132.62 34.13
C THR A 249 23.51 133.22 35.51
N LYS A 250 23.70 132.47 36.60
CA LYS A 250 23.64 133.03 37.96
C LYS A 250 24.86 133.91 38.29
N ASP A 251 26.03 133.56 37.77
CA ASP A 251 27.26 134.36 37.97
C ASP A 251 27.29 135.64 37.09
N LEU A 252 26.53 135.68 35.98
CA LEU A 252 26.32 136.89 35.15
C LEU A 252 25.19 137.83 35.65
N LEU A 253 24.40 137.42 36.64
CA LEU A 253 23.31 138.20 37.25
C LEU A 253 23.67 138.71 38.66
N ARG A 254 24.95 138.72 39.00
CA ARG A 254 25.51 139.22 40.28
C ARG A 254 26.64 140.23 40.05
N THR A 255 26.42 141.15 39.11
CA THR A 255 26.97 142.53 39.15
C THR A 255 25.98 143.42 39.86
#